data_AF-W1NKT4-F1
#
_entry.id   AF-W1NKT4-F1
#
_cell.length_a   1.000
_cell.length_b   1.000
_cell.length_c   1.000
_cell.angle_alpha   90.00
_cell.angle_beta   90.00
_cell.angle_gamma   90.00
#
_symmetry.space_group_name_H-M   'P 1'
#
loop_
_entity.id
_entity.type
_entity.pdbx_description
1 polymer ?
#
loop_
_entity_poly.entity_id
_entity_poly.type
_entity_poly.pdbx_seq_one_letter_code
_entity_poly.pdbx_strand_id
1 'polypeptide(L)'
;MSALIDVYFCMYVRGSIPLLWEQIVDLTYKPKFEVVNPEEAHGSEGRLSQIFANLMQNIVNESIRYVQLDFHQICGHIHFERLSILYDQISDYLMKHRYCLLNAKGGKLDEQLGLVRTNCIDCLDRTNVTQSMIGRKMLENQLQRIGVFSDDESIHKYPSFDEGFKIMWANHGDEISIQYSGTPALKGDFVRYGKRTIQGIFNDGRNALARYYLNNFCDGTKQDAIDLLHGHYIVAVNRDMTSSLQGGGFEALASFPLASALVLAGVMLATMSLRQARNDARHLLLSVVWAGVSLSIMAFVKANGRLFCNRPRLHKPRQ
;
A
#
# COMPACT_ATOMS: atom_id res chain seq x y z
N MET A 1 0.78 -13.81 44.74
CA MET A 1 0.87 -14.10 43.29
C MET A 1 2.25 -13.70 42.83
N SER A 2 3.19 -14.64 42.71
CA SER A 2 4.44 -14.36 42.00
C SER A 2 4.09 -14.24 40.52
N ALA A 3 4.20 -13.03 39.95
CA ALA A 3 4.09 -12.84 38.52
C ALA A 3 5.27 -13.57 37.86
N LEU A 4 5.06 -14.83 37.46
CA LEU A 4 5.91 -15.48 36.48
C LEU A 4 5.71 -14.68 35.20
N ILE A 5 6.76 -13.99 34.75
CA ILE A 5 6.74 -13.24 33.49
C ILE A 5 6.74 -14.29 32.39
N ASP A 6 5.56 -14.66 31.93
CA ASP A 6 5.38 -15.47 30.75
C ASP A 6 5.48 -14.58 29.50
N VAL A 7 6.17 -15.08 28.46
CA VAL A 7 6.41 -14.32 27.23
C VAL A 7 5.58 -14.94 26.10
N TYR A 8 4.81 -14.09 25.42
CA TYR A 8 3.89 -14.49 24.36
C TYR A 8 4.35 -13.95 23.01
N PHE A 9 4.34 -14.79 21.98
CA PHE A 9 4.61 -14.38 20.59
C PHE A 9 3.50 -14.88 19.67
N CYS A 10 3.00 -13.99 18.82
CA CYS A 10 2.11 -14.34 17.73
C CYS A 10 2.62 -13.75 16.42
N MET A 11 2.87 -14.60 15.44
CA MET A 11 3.39 -14.21 14.14
C MET A 11 2.28 -14.15 13.09
N TYR A 12 2.31 -13.10 12.28
CA TYR A 12 1.43 -12.88 11.13
C TYR A 12 2.28 -12.53 9.92
N VAL A 13 1.86 -12.97 8.73
CA VAL A 13 2.51 -12.59 7.47
C VAL A 13 1.56 -11.75 6.65
N ARG A 14 2.12 -10.83 5.87
CA ARG A 14 1.41 -10.09 4.84
C ARG A 14 2.20 -10.15 3.55
N GLY A 15 1.51 -10.17 2.43
CA GLY A 15 2.12 -9.96 1.13
C GLY A 15 1.12 -9.57 0.06
N SER A 16 1.63 -9.36 -1.14
CA SER A 16 0.80 -9.31 -2.35
C SER A 16 0.15 -10.67 -2.58
N ILE A 17 -0.89 -10.68 -3.43
CA ILE A 17 -1.43 -11.94 -3.94
C ILE A 17 -0.30 -12.68 -4.67
N PRO A 18 -0.04 -13.96 -4.36
CA PRO A 18 1.04 -14.74 -4.97
C PRO A 18 0.65 -15.20 -6.39
N LEU A 19 0.41 -14.23 -7.25
CA LEU A 19 0.22 -14.40 -8.69
C LEU A 19 1.32 -13.64 -9.42
N LEU A 20 1.70 -14.12 -10.60
CA LEU A 20 2.59 -13.37 -11.48
C LEU A 20 1.76 -12.31 -12.20
N TRP A 21 1.97 -11.05 -11.86
CA TRP A 21 1.30 -9.91 -12.49
C TRP A 21 2.28 -8.77 -12.69
N GLU A 22 1.95 -7.93 -13.64
CA GLU A 22 2.65 -6.70 -13.96
C GLU A 22 1.71 -5.51 -13.82
N GLN A 23 2.21 -4.39 -13.29
CA GLN A 23 1.49 -3.14 -13.27
C GLN A 23 2.19 -2.14 -14.16
N ILE A 24 1.47 -1.68 -15.18
CA ILE A 24 2.01 -0.71 -16.11
C ILE A 24 1.84 0.67 -15.51
N VAL A 25 2.92 1.23 -14.99
CA VAL A 25 2.92 2.60 -14.45
C VAL A 25 2.75 3.59 -15.61
N ASP A 26 1.65 4.33 -15.53
CA ASP A 26 1.39 5.55 -16.28
C ASP A 26 0.92 6.62 -15.28
N LEU A 27 0.89 7.90 -15.68
CA LEU A 27 0.50 9.02 -14.81
C LEU A 27 -0.94 8.94 -14.28
N THR A 28 -1.69 7.87 -14.57
CA THR A 28 -3.04 7.61 -14.05
C THR A 28 -2.98 7.30 -12.55
N TYR A 29 -3.95 7.81 -11.81
CA TYR A 29 -4.04 7.60 -10.37
C TYR A 29 -4.16 6.13 -9.95
N LYS A 30 -4.85 5.31 -10.75
CA LYS A 30 -4.92 3.86 -10.61
C LYS A 30 -4.40 3.20 -11.90
N PRO A 31 -3.15 2.72 -11.92
CA PRO A 31 -2.60 2.06 -13.10
C PRO A 31 -3.31 0.72 -13.35
N LYS A 32 -3.27 0.26 -14.60
CA LYS A 32 -3.84 -1.05 -14.97
C LYS A 32 -2.87 -2.17 -14.61
N PHE A 33 -3.43 -3.33 -14.31
CA PHE A 33 -2.68 -4.56 -14.03
C PHE A 33 -2.91 -5.57 -15.16
N GLU A 34 -1.87 -6.32 -15.48
CA GLU A 34 -1.89 -7.42 -16.44
C GLU A 34 -1.35 -8.68 -15.74
N VAL A 35 -2.08 -9.79 -15.85
CA VAL A 35 -1.62 -11.09 -15.31
C VAL A 35 -0.71 -11.70 -16.35
N VAL A 36 0.45 -12.20 -15.95
CA VAL A 36 1.42 -12.82 -16.85
C VAL A 36 0.99 -14.27 -17.12
N ASN A 37 -0.14 -14.43 -17.82
CA ASN A 37 -0.59 -15.64 -18.52
C ASN A 37 -1.58 -15.24 -19.64
N PRO A 38 -1.30 -15.55 -20.92
CA PRO A 38 -1.96 -14.91 -22.07
C PRO A 38 -3.46 -15.21 -22.24
N GLU A 39 -3.98 -16.29 -21.64
CA GLU A 39 -5.34 -16.76 -21.94
C GLU A 39 -6.44 -16.00 -21.16
N GLU A 40 -6.09 -15.21 -20.13
CA GLU A 40 -7.11 -14.62 -19.23
C GLU A 40 -6.89 -13.16 -18.80
N ALA A 41 -5.93 -12.43 -19.38
CA ALA A 41 -5.36 -11.26 -18.72
C ALA A 41 -5.82 -9.88 -19.24
N HIS A 42 -7.10 -9.53 -19.07
CA HIS A 42 -7.53 -8.11 -19.08
C HIS A 42 -8.60 -7.85 -18.00
N GLY A 43 -8.33 -7.07 -16.96
CA GLY A 43 -9.38 -6.75 -15.98
C GLY A 43 -8.96 -5.94 -14.75
N SER A 44 -9.98 -5.61 -13.93
CA SER A 44 -9.88 -4.86 -12.67
C SER A 44 -9.35 -5.71 -11.50
N GLU A 45 -9.06 -5.06 -10.36
CA GLU A 45 -8.66 -5.69 -9.08
C GLU A 45 -9.56 -6.89 -8.70
N GLY A 46 -10.86 -6.85 -9.01
CA GLY A 46 -11.80 -7.95 -8.78
C GLY A 46 -11.47 -9.23 -9.57
N ARG A 47 -10.94 -9.12 -10.79
CA ARG A 47 -10.57 -10.27 -11.62
C ARG A 47 -9.35 -11.01 -11.07
N LEU A 48 -8.35 -10.28 -10.56
CA LEU A 48 -7.20 -10.86 -9.84
C LEU A 48 -7.65 -11.66 -8.61
N SER A 49 -8.56 -11.09 -7.82
CA SER A 49 -9.14 -11.75 -6.65
C SER A 49 -9.86 -13.04 -7.04
N GLN A 50 -10.63 -13.03 -8.14
CA GLN A 50 -11.37 -14.18 -8.62
C GLN A 50 -10.46 -15.29 -9.17
N ILE A 51 -9.43 -14.93 -9.94
CA ILE A 51 -8.42 -15.90 -10.41
C ILE A 51 -7.75 -16.57 -9.21
N PHE A 52 -7.34 -15.79 -8.22
CA PHE A 52 -6.71 -16.33 -7.01
C PHE A 52 -7.67 -17.24 -6.23
N ALA A 53 -8.93 -16.85 -6.05
CA ALA A 53 -9.93 -17.66 -5.39
C ALA A 53 -10.16 -19.00 -6.11
N ASN A 54 -10.27 -18.99 -7.44
CA ASN A 54 -10.42 -20.21 -8.25
C ASN A 54 -9.19 -21.12 -8.11
N LEU A 55 -7.98 -20.56 -8.11
CA LEU A 55 -6.76 -21.34 -7.90
C LEU A 55 -6.71 -21.96 -6.51
N MET A 56 -7.12 -21.22 -5.47
CA MET A 56 -7.17 -21.75 -4.10
C MET A 56 -8.21 -22.86 -3.95
N GLN A 57 -9.34 -22.80 -4.68
CA GLN A 57 -10.32 -23.90 -4.68
C GLN A 57 -9.75 -25.20 -5.23
N ASN A 58 -8.81 -25.13 -6.18
CA ASN A 58 -8.15 -26.30 -6.75
C ASN A 58 -7.05 -26.88 -5.84
N ILE A 59 -6.60 -26.15 -4.81
CA ILE A 59 -5.63 -26.66 -3.84
C ILE A 59 -6.36 -27.48 -2.80
N VAL A 60 -6.42 -28.79 -3.01
CA VAL A 60 -6.92 -29.76 -2.02
C VAL A 60 -5.81 -30.08 -1.02
N ASN A 61 -5.52 -29.13 -0.12
CA ASN A 61 -4.56 -29.34 0.98
C ASN A 61 -5.21 -28.97 2.31
N GLU A 62 -5.30 -29.93 3.23
CA GLU A 62 -5.87 -29.72 4.57
C GLU A 62 -5.08 -28.70 5.40
N SER A 63 -3.84 -28.42 5.02
CA SER A 63 -2.94 -27.49 5.71
C SER A 63 -3.20 -26.01 5.37
N ILE A 64 -3.96 -25.73 4.30
CA ILE A 64 -4.19 -24.37 3.82
C ILE A 64 -5.70 -24.09 3.81
N ARG A 65 -6.11 -23.11 4.62
CA ARG A 65 -7.48 -22.60 4.64
C ARG A 65 -7.54 -21.25 3.94
N TYR A 66 -8.27 -21.18 2.84
CA TYR A 66 -8.55 -19.92 2.15
C TYR A 66 -9.85 -19.31 2.65
N VAL A 67 -9.82 -18.01 2.97
CA VAL A 67 -11.00 -17.22 3.36
C VAL A 67 -11.01 -15.96 2.52
N GLN A 68 -12.07 -15.79 1.72
CA GLN A 68 -12.29 -14.59 0.93
C GLN A 68 -13.22 -13.64 1.68
N LEU A 69 -12.82 -12.37 1.78
CA LEU A 69 -13.59 -11.33 2.43
C LEU A 69 -13.72 -10.12 1.51
N ASP A 70 -14.95 -9.74 1.16
CA ASP A 70 -15.20 -8.44 0.54
C ASP A 70 -15.27 -7.36 1.63
N PHE A 71 -14.14 -6.70 1.84
CA PHE A 71 -14.02 -5.64 2.85
C PHE A 71 -14.93 -4.44 2.56
N HIS A 72 -15.17 -4.09 1.30
CA HIS A 72 -16.01 -2.94 0.95
C HIS A 72 -17.48 -3.24 1.25
N GLN A 73 -17.94 -4.44 0.88
CA GLN A 73 -19.32 -4.85 1.16
C GLN A 73 -19.57 -4.95 2.67
N ILE A 74 -18.60 -5.47 3.42
CA ILE A 74 -18.78 -5.77 4.84
C ILE A 74 -18.54 -4.53 5.68
N CYS A 75 -17.37 -3.90 5.61
CA CYS A 75 -16.99 -2.78 6.47
C CYS A 75 -17.33 -1.40 5.89
N GLY A 76 -17.60 -1.32 4.58
CA GLY A 76 -17.81 -0.05 3.90
C GLY A 76 -16.61 0.89 4.11
N HIS A 77 -16.90 2.15 4.44
CA HIS A 77 -15.87 3.15 4.73
C HIS A 77 -15.57 3.34 6.22
N ILE A 78 -16.42 2.82 7.13
CA ILE A 78 -16.47 3.29 8.53
C ILE A 78 -16.74 2.16 9.55
N HIS A 79 -17.26 0.99 9.15
CA HIS A 79 -17.75 -0.03 10.09
C HIS A 79 -16.75 -1.19 10.29
N PHE A 80 -15.63 -0.90 10.94
CA PHE A 80 -14.64 -1.94 11.30
C PHE A 80 -15.15 -2.96 12.31
N GLU A 81 -16.20 -2.63 13.07
CA GLU A 81 -16.87 -3.57 13.99
C GLU A 81 -17.35 -4.83 13.28
N ARG A 82 -17.70 -4.74 11.99
CA ARG A 82 -18.15 -5.87 11.17
C ARG A 82 -17.02 -6.85 10.81
N LEU A 83 -15.76 -6.55 11.16
CA LEU A 83 -14.68 -7.52 11.10
C LEU A 83 -14.85 -8.67 12.11
N SER A 84 -15.76 -8.55 13.08
CA SER A 84 -16.17 -9.68 13.91
C SER A 84 -16.65 -10.86 13.07
N ILE A 85 -17.31 -10.62 11.93
CA ILE A 85 -17.76 -11.68 11.01
C ILE A 85 -16.57 -12.48 10.48
N LEU A 86 -15.47 -11.80 10.11
CA LEU A 86 -14.25 -12.48 9.70
C LEU A 86 -13.66 -13.25 10.88
N TYR A 87 -13.62 -12.66 12.07
CA TYR A 87 -13.11 -13.33 13.26
C TYR A 87 -13.87 -14.62 13.56
N ASP A 88 -15.19 -14.59 13.51
CA ASP A 88 -16.04 -15.76 13.77
C ASP A 88 -15.70 -16.91 12.80
N GLN A 89 -15.39 -16.58 11.54
CA GLN A 89 -14.97 -17.57 10.54
C GLN A 89 -13.58 -18.17 10.82
N ILE A 90 -12.64 -17.44 11.41
CA ILE A 90 -11.25 -17.88 11.59
C ILE A 90 -10.89 -18.23 13.04
N SER A 91 -11.80 -17.99 14.00
CA SER A 91 -11.55 -18.11 15.43
C SER A 91 -11.14 -19.53 15.83
N ASP A 92 -11.82 -20.53 15.28
CA ASP A 92 -11.50 -21.95 15.45
C ASP A 92 -10.07 -22.27 14.98
N TYR A 93 -9.66 -21.72 13.84
CA TYR A 93 -8.31 -21.88 13.31
C TYR A 93 -7.28 -21.22 14.23
N LEU A 94 -7.53 -19.99 14.68
CA LEU A 94 -6.62 -19.27 15.57
C LEU A 94 -6.40 -20.03 16.89
N MET A 95 -7.48 -20.52 17.51
CA MET A 95 -7.39 -21.30 18.74
C MET A 95 -6.68 -22.64 18.55
N LYS A 96 -6.93 -23.33 17.42
CA LYS A 96 -6.28 -24.61 17.11
C LYS A 96 -4.77 -24.45 16.91
N HIS A 97 -4.33 -23.37 16.27
CA HIS A 97 -2.93 -23.18 15.90
C HIS A 97 -2.09 -22.44 16.94
N ARG A 98 -2.73 -21.87 17.97
CA ARG A 98 -2.11 -21.30 19.17
C ARG A 98 -1.12 -20.16 18.88
N TYR A 99 -0.51 -19.66 19.95
CA TYR A 99 0.61 -18.73 19.95
C TYR A 99 1.80 -19.39 20.66
N CYS A 100 3.00 -18.86 20.47
CA CYS A 100 4.16 -19.33 21.22
C CYS A 100 4.12 -18.75 22.65
N LEU A 101 4.35 -19.61 23.63
CA LEU A 101 4.40 -19.25 25.05
C LEU A 101 5.71 -19.76 25.65
N LEU A 102 6.48 -18.86 26.26
CA LEU A 102 7.66 -19.20 27.02
C LEU A 102 7.42 -18.93 28.50
N ASN A 103 7.87 -19.83 29.36
CA ASN A 103 7.89 -19.59 30.79
C ASN A 103 8.98 -18.58 31.18
N ALA A 104 8.96 -18.11 32.43
CA ALA A 104 9.96 -17.18 32.96
C ALA A 104 11.43 -17.67 32.90
N LYS A 105 11.67 -18.97 32.68
CA LYS A 105 13.01 -19.57 32.50
C LYS A 105 13.39 -19.75 31.03
N GLY A 106 12.57 -19.25 30.09
CA GLY A 106 12.76 -19.40 28.65
C GLY A 106 12.36 -20.78 28.09
N GLY A 107 11.75 -21.65 28.90
CA GLY A 107 11.25 -22.94 28.44
C GLY A 107 9.95 -22.79 27.66
N LYS A 108 9.87 -23.43 26.50
CA LYS A 108 8.70 -23.41 25.60
C LYS A 108 7.54 -24.21 26.22
N LEU A 109 6.44 -23.52 26.52
CA LEU A 109 5.19 -24.12 27.02
C LEU A 109 4.21 -24.42 25.89
N ASP A 110 4.08 -23.50 24.93
CA ASP A 110 3.29 -23.69 23.71
C ASP A 110 4.08 -23.19 22.50
N GLU A 111 3.75 -23.75 21.33
CA GLU A 111 4.33 -23.39 20.04
C GLU A 111 3.23 -22.98 19.07
N GLN A 112 3.50 -21.96 18.25
CA GLN A 112 2.60 -21.56 17.18
C GLN A 112 2.71 -22.56 16.03
N LEU A 113 1.64 -23.30 15.76
CA LEU A 113 1.60 -24.37 14.76
C LEU A 113 1.11 -23.91 13.38
N GLY A 114 0.58 -22.69 13.30
CA GLY A 114 0.00 -22.16 12.07
C GLY A 114 0.07 -20.65 12.01
N LEU A 115 -0.06 -20.13 10.80
CA LEU A 115 0.12 -18.71 10.53
C LEU A 115 -1.04 -18.18 9.71
N VAL A 116 -1.40 -16.91 9.96
CA VAL A 116 -2.38 -16.18 9.15
C VAL A 116 -1.62 -15.25 8.20
N ARG A 117 -1.84 -15.46 6.89
CA ARG A 117 -1.38 -14.56 5.85
C ARG A 117 -2.53 -13.67 5.39
N THR A 118 -2.39 -12.35 5.54
CA THR A 118 -3.34 -11.39 4.99
C THR A 118 -2.80 -10.81 3.68
N ASN A 119 -3.65 -10.79 2.64
CA ASN A 119 -3.33 -10.16 1.37
C ASN A 119 -4.42 -9.13 1.05
N CYS A 120 -4.06 -8.01 0.44
CA CYS A 120 -4.99 -7.02 -0.11
C CYS A 120 -4.39 -6.46 -1.38
N ILE A 121 -5.19 -6.35 -2.44
CA ILE A 121 -4.77 -5.78 -3.72
C ILE A 121 -4.66 -4.26 -3.62
N ASP A 122 -5.60 -3.64 -2.90
CA ASP A 122 -5.83 -2.19 -3.00
C ASP A 122 -5.01 -1.37 -2.00
N CYS A 123 -4.87 -1.85 -0.76
CA CYS A 123 -4.34 -1.01 0.30
C CYS A 123 -3.79 -1.77 1.51
N LEU A 124 -2.68 -1.24 2.00
CA LEU A 124 -2.04 -1.61 3.25
C LEU A 124 -2.96 -1.43 4.46
N ASP A 125 -3.77 -0.37 4.46
CA ASP A 125 -4.59 0.04 5.61
C ASP A 125 -5.57 -1.06 6.03
N ARG A 126 -6.26 -1.71 5.07
CA ARG A 126 -7.20 -2.83 5.36
C ARG A 126 -6.51 -4.04 5.96
N THR A 127 -5.29 -4.37 5.49
CA THR A 127 -4.51 -5.48 6.06
C THR A 127 -4.08 -5.17 7.49
N ASN A 128 -3.66 -3.93 7.76
CA ASN A 128 -3.24 -3.51 9.11
C ASN A 128 -4.41 -3.55 10.09
N VAL A 129 -5.59 -3.06 9.68
CA VAL A 129 -6.81 -3.12 10.51
C VAL A 129 -7.20 -4.58 10.79
N THR A 130 -7.13 -5.46 9.79
CA THR A 130 -7.44 -6.89 9.96
C THR A 130 -6.46 -7.56 10.92
N GLN A 131 -5.17 -7.32 10.74
CA GLN A 131 -4.12 -7.85 11.64
C GLN A 131 -4.26 -7.29 13.06
N SER A 132 -4.61 -6.01 13.20
CA SER A 132 -4.86 -5.38 14.51
C SER A 132 -6.04 -6.04 15.23
N MET A 133 -7.11 -6.36 14.51
CA MET A 133 -8.26 -7.08 15.06
C MET A 133 -7.87 -8.49 15.56
N ILE A 134 -7.13 -9.25 14.74
CA ILE A 134 -6.66 -10.59 15.13
C ILE A 134 -5.72 -10.50 16.33
N GLY A 135 -4.76 -9.55 16.29
CA GLY A 135 -3.84 -9.28 17.40
C GLY A 135 -4.56 -8.92 18.69
N ARG A 136 -5.63 -8.13 18.61
CA ARG A 136 -6.47 -7.79 19.77
C ARG A 136 -7.11 -9.03 20.37
N LYS A 137 -7.72 -9.88 19.55
CA LYS A 137 -8.40 -11.10 20.01
C LYS A 137 -7.43 -12.11 20.62
N MET A 138 -6.24 -12.24 20.05
CA MET A 138 -5.19 -13.08 20.64
C MET A 138 -4.67 -12.51 21.95
N LEU A 139 -4.49 -11.19 22.05
CA LEU A 139 -4.10 -10.54 23.30
C LEU A 139 -5.17 -10.71 24.39
N GLU A 140 -6.45 -10.56 24.04
CA GLU A 140 -7.57 -10.85 24.96
C GLU A 140 -7.49 -12.28 25.50
N ASN A 141 -7.29 -13.28 24.63
CA ASN A 141 -7.14 -14.67 25.05
C ASN A 141 -5.92 -14.90 25.97
N GLN A 142 -4.80 -14.22 25.69
CA GLN A 142 -3.61 -14.29 26.54
C GLN A 142 -3.87 -13.70 27.93
N LEU A 143 -4.55 -12.54 27.99
CA LEU A 143 -4.93 -11.88 29.24
C LEU A 143 -5.92 -12.72 30.07
N GLN A 144 -6.84 -13.43 29.40
CA GLN A 144 -7.74 -14.39 30.04
C GLN A 144 -6.98 -15.56 30.63
N ARG A 145 -6.02 -16.13 29.87
CA ARG A 145 -5.22 -17.27 30.32
C ARG A 145 -4.40 -16.99 31.58
N ILE A 146 -3.87 -15.77 31.72
CA ILE A 146 -3.14 -15.35 32.93
C ILE A 146 -4.06 -14.89 34.07
N GLY A 147 -5.38 -14.93 33.88
CA GLY A 147 -6.36 -14.52 34.88
C GLY A 147 -6.44 -13.01 35.12
N VAL A 148 -5.91 -12.19 34.20
CA VAL A 148 -6.07 -10.72 34.24
C VAL A 148 -7.46 -10.34 33.76
N PHE A 149 -7.98 -11.04 32.74
CA PHE A 149 -9.32 -10.86 32.20
C PHE A 149 -10.22 -12.04 32.54
N SER A 150 -11.51 -11.78 32.74
CA SER A 150 -12.55 -12.81 32.78
C SER A 150 -12.91 -13.30 31.36
N ASP A 151 -13.60 -14.43 31.22
CA ASP A 151 -13.92 -15.06 29.93
C ASP A 151 -14.69 -14.15 28.95
N ASP A 152 -15.48 -13.18 29.46
CA ASP A 152 -16.25 -12.19 28.69
C ASP A 152 -15.67 -10.77 28.77
N GLU A 153 -14.42 -10.64 29.18
CA GLU A 153 -13.75 -9.36 29.31
C GLU A 153 -12.93 -9.02 28.07
N SER A 154 -13.06 -7.77 27.62
CA SER A 154 -12.45 -7.26 26.40
C SER A 154 -11.69 -5.97 26.71
N ILE A 155 -10.66 -5.71 25.90
CA ILE A 155 -9.80 -4.52 26.01
C ILE A 155 -10.63 -3.23 25.97
N HIS A 156 -11.78 -3.21 25.30
CA HIS A 156 -12.66 -2.04 25.23
C HIS A 156 -13.20 -1.56 26.59
N LYS A 157 -13.23 -2.41 27.62
CA LYS A 157 -13.60 -2.01 28.99
C LYS A 157 -12.53 -1.13 29.67
N TYR A 158 -11.32 -1.06 29.10
CA TYR A 158 -10.17 -0.34 29.64
C TYR A 158 -9.72 0.76 28.67
N PRO A 159 -10.29 1.97 28.73
CA PRO A 159 -10.07 3.01 27.72
C PRO A 159 -8.60 3.36 27.47
N SER A 160 -7.80 3.52 28.52
CA SER A 160 -6.38 3.86 28.39
C SER A 160 -5.57 2.74 27.72
N PHE A 161 -5.91 1.48 28.00
CA PHE A 161 -5.27 0.32 27.37
C PHE A 161 -5.71 0.17 25.91
N ASP A 162 -7.00 0.37 25.64
CA ASP A 162 -7.56 0.36 24.28
C ASP A 162 -6.94 1.45 23.40
N GLU A 163 -6.78 2.66 23.94
CA GLU A 163 -6.11 3.77 23.25
C GLU A 163 -4.64 3.46 22.95
N GLY A 164 -3.89 2.96 23.94
CA GLY A 164 -2.49 2.55 23.75
C GLY A 164 -2.33 1.49 22.66
N PHE A 165 -3.23 0.49 22.63
CA PHE A 165 -3.25 -0.53 21.59
C PHE A 165 -3.54 0.07 20.20
N LYS A 166 -4.54 0.95 20.08
CA LYS A 166 -4.87 1.63 18.82
C LYS A 166 -3.71 2.48 18.30
N ILE A 167 -3.05 3.23 19.17
CA ILE A 167 -1.88 4.06 18.81
C ILE A 167 -0.73 3.20 18.32
N MET A 168 -0.42 2.10 19.03
CA MET A 168 0.62 1.16 18.63
C MET A 168 0.39 0.60 17.22
N TRP A 169 -0.83 0.12 16.94
CA TRP A 169 -1.18 -0.43 15.62
C TRP A 169 -1.26 0.63 14.52
N ALA A 170 -1.64 1.87 14.85
CA ALA A 170 -1.59 2.97 13.91
C ALA A 170 -0.14 3.34 13.54
N ASN A 171 0.76 3.40 14.52
CA ASN A 171 2.19 3.66 14.27
C ASN A 171 2.83 2.53 13.47
N HIS A 172 2.51 1.27 13.80
CA HIS A 172 2.92 0.11 13.00
C HIS A 172 2.47 0.23 11.54
N GLY A 173 1.22 0.61 11.31
CA GLY A 173 0.69 0.85 9.96
C GLY A 173 1.42 1.97 9.22
N ASP A 174 1.76 3.06 9.91
CA ASP A 174 2.51 4.19 9.35
C ASP A 174 3.93 3.79 8.94
N GLU A 175 4.67 3.09 9.81
CA GLU A 175 6.05 2.66 9.53
C GLU A 175 6.12 1.74 8.31
N ILE A 176 5.20 0.79 8.22
CA ILE A 176 5.09 -0.08 7.05
C ILE A 176 4.75 0.75 5.82
N SER A 177 3.81 1.70 5.93
CA SER A 177 3.43 2.54 4.79
C SER A 177 4.62 3.37 4.28
N ILE A 178 5.47 3.84 5.19
CA ILE A 178 6.71 4.54 4.85
C ILE A 178 7.66 3.60 4.11
N GLN A 179 7.82 2.35 4.56
CA GLN A 179 8.65 1.37 3.89
C GLN A 179 8.18 1.09 2.44
N TYR A 180 6.87 0.93 2.24
CA TYR A 180 6.31 0.61 0.91
C TYR A 180 6.21 1.82 -0.01
N SER A 181 5.66 2.94 0.48
CA SER A 181 5.28 4.09 -0.34
C SER A 181 6.12 5.35 -0.09
N GLY A 182 7.02 5.32 0.91
CA GLY A 182 7.78 6.48 1.36
C GLY A 182 6.98 7.52 2.13
N THR A 183 5.73 7.22 2.52
CA THR A 183 4.87 8.13 3.28
C THR A 183 4.06 7.38 4.36
N PRO A 184 3.66 8.05 5.46
CA PRO A 184 2.77 7.47 6.49
C PRO A 184 1.43 7.01 5.92
N ALA A 185 0.71 6.14 6.63
CA ALA A 185 -0.57 5.60 6.18
C ALA A 185 -1.59 6.72 5.95
N LEU A 186 -2.45 6.55 4.94
CA LEU A 186 -3.57 7.47 4.75
C LEU A 186 -4.65 7.11 5.76
N LYS A 187 -5.40 8.11 6.21
CA LYS A 187 -6.48 7.92 7.19
C LYS A 187 -6.00 7.36 8.53
N GLY A 188 -4.74 7.59 8.90
CA GLY A 188 -4.20 7.17 10.19
C GLY A 188 -4.94 7.78 11.39
N ASP A 189 -5.58 8.95 11.21
CA ASP A 189 -6.43 9.57 12.22
C ASP A 189 -7.66 8.72 12.57
N PHE A 190 -8.21 8.02 11.58
CA PHE A 190 -9.33 7.10 11.77
C PHE A 190 -8.91 5.87 12.59
N VAL A 191 -7.73 5.32 12.35
CA VAL A 191 -7.21 4.17 13.12
C VAL A 191 -6.90 4.58 14.58
N ARG A 192 -6.38 5.79 14.78
CA ARG A 192 -6.01 6.31 16.11
C ARG A 192 -7.22 6.71 16.95
N TYR A 193 -8.15 7.47 16.37
CA TYR A 193 -9.20 8.15 17.12
C TYR A 193 -10.61 7.66 16.77
N GLY A 194 -10.76 6.77 15.79
CA GLY A 194 -12.06 6.32 15.28
C GLY A 194 -12.84 7.42 14.55
N LYS A 195 -12.24 8.60 14.32
CA LYS A 195 -12.88 9.76 13.68
C LYS A 195 -11.91 10.50 12.77
N ARG A 196 -12.46 11.16 11.75
CA ARG A 196 -11.74 12.00 10.80
C ARG A 196 -11.49 13.38 11.41
N THR A 197 -10.25 13.88 11.36
CA THR A 197 -9.89 15.23 11.82
C THR A 197 -9.59 16.13 10.63
N ILE A 198 -9.86 17.43 10.73
CA ILE A 198 -9.57 18.41 9.65
C ILE A 198 -8.07 18.43 9.35
N GLN A 199 -7.24 18.40 10.40
CA GLN A 199 -5.79 18.29 10.26
C GLN A 199 -5.37 16.98 9.57
N GLY A 200 -6.03 15.87 9.89
CA GLY A 200 -5.82 14.58 9.25
C GLY A 200 -6.15 14.61 7.75
N ILE A 201 -7.22 15.27 7.34
CA ILE A 201 -7.58 15.43 5.91
C ILE A 201 -6.50 16.19 5.15
N PHE A 202 -5.98 17.27 5.72
CA PHE A 202 -4.90 18.04 5.08
C PHE A 202 -3.61 17.22 4.97
N ASN A 203 -3.21 16.54 6.04
CA ASN A 203 -2.07 15.65 6.04
C ASN A 203 -2.21 14.50 5.04
N ASP A 204 -3.40 13.90 4.93
CA ASP A 204 -3.71 12.87 3.94
C ASP A 204 -3.56 13.40 2.51
N GLY A 205 -4.00 14.64 2.24
CA GLY A 205 -3.80 15.28 0.94
C GLY A 205 -2.32 15.42 0.58
N ARG A 206 -1.51 15.91 1.52
CA ARG A 206 -0.05 16.02 1.34
C ARG A 206 0.61 14.66 1.11
N ASN A 207 0.24 13.66 1.92
CA ASN A 207 0.76 12.31 1.79
C ASN A 207 0.35 11.68 0.45
N ALA A 208 -0.89 11.88 -0.02
CA ALA A 208 -1.35 11.38 -1.31
C ALA A 208 -0.57 11.99 -2.48
N LEU A 209 -0.26 13.29 -2.43
CA LEU A 209 0.58 13.95 -3.43
C LEU A 209 2.02 13.42 -3.41
N ALA A 210 2.60 13.25 -2.21
CA ALA A 210 3.93 12.68 -2.04
C ALA A 210 4.00 11.22 -2.56
N ARG A 211 2.98 10.39 -2.27
CA ARG A 211 2.86 9.03 -2.82
C ARG A 211 2.77 9.03 -4.33
N TYR A 212 1.92 9.90 -4.90
CA TYR A 212 1.78 10.01 -6.35
C TYR A 212 3.14 10.32 -7.00
N TYR A 213 3.91 11.24 -6.42
CA TYR A 213 5.24 11.57 -6.90
C TYR A 213 6.21 10.38 -6.74
N LEU A 214 6.30 9.79 -5.55
CA LEU A 214 7.25 8.71 -5.27
C LEU A 214 6.98 7.46 -6.12
N ASN A 215 5.71 7.08 -6.28
CA ASN A 215 5.31 5.92 -7.06
C ASN A 215 5.58 6.12 -8.56
N ASN A 216 5.38 7.33 -9.09
CA ASN A 216 5.59 7.58 -10.52
C ASN A 216 7.06 7.88 -10.87
N PHE A 217 7.83 8.50 -9.98
CA PHE A 217 9.13 9.07 -10.33
C PHE A 217 10.33 8.49 -9.57
N CYS A 218 10.11 7.73 -8.50
CA CYS A 218 11.20 7.13 -7.73
C CYS A 218 11.15 5.60 -7.70
N ASP A 219 9.98 5.01 -7.95
CA ASP A 219 9.73 3.59 -7.72
C ASP A 219 10.54 2.65 -8.62
N GLY A 220 10.70 2.98 -9.91
CA GLY A 220 11.51 2.19 -10.83
C GLY A 220 12.95 1.97 -10.36
N THR A 221 13.57 3.00 -9.76
CA THR A 221 14.92 2.89 -9.19
C THR A 221 14.93 2.07 -7.89
N LYS A 222 13.86 2.13 -7.08
CA LYS A 222 13.73 1.25 -5.91
C LYS A 222 13.62 -0.22 -6.33
N GLN A 223 12.84 -0.51 -7.36
CA GLN A 223 12.71 -1.86 -7.90
C GLN A 223 14.05 -2.38 -8.45
N ASP A 224 14.79 -1.56 -9.21
CA ASP A 224 16.13 -1.92 -9.68
C ASP A 224 17.08 -2.28 -8.51
N ALA A 225 17.02 -1.51 -7.41
CA ALA A 225 17.84 -1.80 -6.22
C ALA A 225 17.42 -3.11 -5.53
N ILE A 226 16.12 -3.40 -5.47
CA ILE A 226 15.57 -4.65 -4.93
C ILE A 226 16.01 -5.84 -5.80
N ASP A 227 15.90 -5.72 -7.12
CA ASP A 227 16.27 -6.77 -8.07
C ASP A 227 17.77 -7.08 -8.01
N LEU A 228 18.61 -6.05 -7.85
CA LEU A 228 20.05 -6.21 -7.66
C LEU A 228 20.37 -6.91 -6.32
N LEU A 229 19.74 -6.50 -5.23
CA LEU A 229 19.98 -7.06 -3.89
C LEU A 229 19.54 -8.53 -3.79
N HIS A 230 18.40 -8.87 -4.41
CA HIS A 230 17.89 -10.24 -4.44
C HIS A 230 18.57 -11.13 -5.49
N GLY A 231 19.51 -10.59 -6.28
CA GLY A 231 20.24 -11.35 -7.29
C GLY A 231 19.40 -11.70 -8.53
N HIS A 232 18.27 -11.02 -8.76
CA HIS A 232 17.51 -11.14 -10.00
C HIS A 232 18.26 -10.54 -11.20
N TYR A 233 19.25 -9.67 -10.95
CA TYR A 233 20.17 -9.15 -11.96
C TYR A 233 21.62 -9.37 -11.54
N ILE A 234 22.38 -10.09 -12.36
CA ILE A 234 23.82 -10.30 -12.15
C ILE A 234 24.57 -9.26 -12.99
N VAL A 235 25.30 -8.36 -12.33
CA VAL A 235 26.16 -7.39 -13.01
C VAL A 235 27.32 -8.16 -13.65
N ALA A 236 27.27 -8.33 -14.97
CA ALA A 236 28.41 -8.80 -15.74
C ALA A 236 29.48 -7.69 -15.74
N VAL A 237 30.45 -7.79 -14.83
CA VAL A 237 31.60 -6.88 -14.80
C VAL A 237 32.51 -7.23 -15.97
N ASN A 238 32.20 -6.72 -17.17
CA ASN A 238 33.14 -6.72 -18.27
C ASN A 238 34.02 -5.47 -18.15
N ARG A 239 35.34 -5.64 -18.22
CA ARG A 239 36.34 -4.56 -18.00
C ARG A 239 36.28 -3.44 -19.05
N ASP A 240 35.54 -3.63 -20.13
CA ASP A 240 35.29 -2.63 -21.17
C ASP A 240 33.92 -1.96 -20.97
N MET A 241 33.74 -1.25 -19.86
CA MET A 241 32.53 -0.47 -19.63
C MET A 241 32.67 0.89 -20.32
N THR A 242 32.62 0.92 -21.66
CA THR A 242 32.05 2.10 -22.31
C THR A 242 30.60 2.16 -21.85
N SER A 243 30.25 3.22 -21.10
CA SER A 243 28.89 3.47 -20.67
C SER A 243 27.97 3.51 -21.88
N SER A 244 27.34 2.40 -22.22
CA SER A 244 26.19 2.39 -23.12
C SER A 244 24.98 2.90 -22.33
N LEU A 245 25.05 4.17 -21.90
CA LEU A 245 23.89 5.04 -21.78
C LEU A 245 23.44 5.35 -23.22
N GLN A 246 23.05 4.31 -23.97
CA GLN A 246 22.41 4.46 -25.27
C GLN A 246 20.93 4.17 -25.09
N GLY A 247 20.15 5.24 -25.26
CA GLY A 247 18.70 5.33 -25.17
C GLY A 247 18.38 6.66 -24.50
N GLY A 248 17.84 7.69 -25.15
CA GLY A 248 17.33 7.93 -26.50
C GLY A 248 16.83 9.38 -26.46
N GLY A 249 17.03 10.17 -27.52
CA GLY A 249 16.97 11.65 -27.47
C GLY A 249 15.71 12.32 -26.91
N PHE A 250 14.61 11.58 -26.72
CA PHE A 250 13.37 12.05 -26.09
C PHE A 250 13.19 11.64 -24.62
N GLU A 251 13.72 10.49 -24.19
CA GLU A 251 13.66 10.03 -22.78
C GLU A 251 14.55 10.89 -21.88
N ALA A 252 15.66 11.40 -22.41
CA ALA A 252 16.52 12.37 -21.74
C ALA A 252 15.87 13.76 -21.58
N LEU A 253 14.89 14.09 -22.42
CA LEU A 253 14.19 15.38 -22.43
C LEU A 253 12.88 15.35 -21.62
N ALA A 254 12.27 14.16 -21.50
CA ALA A 254 11.00 13.93 -20.82
C ALA A 254 11.15 13.93 -19.29
N SER A 255 11.42 15.11 -18.72
CA SER A 255 11.44 15.29 -17.27
C SER A 255 10.11 15.88 -16.80
N PHE A 256 9.39 15.15 -15.94
CA PHE A 256 8.14 15.63 -15.34
C PHE A 256 8.30 16.97 -14.59
N PRO A 257 9.40 17.23 -13.85
CA PRO A 257 9.62 18.54 -13.24
C PRO A 257 9.68 19.69 -14.25
N LEU A 258 10.33 19.49 -15.40
CA LEU A 258 10.40 20.49 -16.47
C LEU A 258 9.03 20.71 -17.09
N ALA A 259 8.30 19.65 -17.41
CA ALA A 259 6.95 19.74 -17.96
C ALA A 259 5.99 20.47 -16.99
N SER A 260 6.06 20.16 -15.69
CA SER A 260 5.29 20.85 -14.66
C SER A 260 5.67 22.33 -14.53
N ALA A 261 6.97 22.65 -14.58
CA ALA A 261 7.45 24.04 -14.53
C ALA A 261 6.96 24.85 -15.73
N LEU A 262 6.99 24.27 -16.94
CA LEU A 262 6.49 24.92 -18.15
C LEU A 262 4.97 25.16 -18.10
N VAL A 263 4.20 24.19 -17.61
CA VAL A 263 2.75 24.36 -17.42
C VAL A 263 2.45 25.46 -16.41
N LEU A 264 3.15 25.48 -15.27
CA LEU A 264 2.98 26.51 -14.24
C LEU A 264 3.37 27.90 -14.76
N ALA A 265 4.49 28.01 -15.47
CA ALA A 265 4.91 29.26 -16.10
C ALA A 265 3.87 29.74 -17.11
N GLY A 266 3.35 28.86 -17.97
CA GLY A 266 2.28 29.20 -18.92
C GLY A 266 0.99 29.64 -18.22
N VAL A 267 0.58 28.98 -17.13
CA VAL A 267 -0.60 29.40 -16.34
C VAL A 267 -0.36 30.75 -15.66
N MET A 268 0.82 30.98 -15.09
CA MET A 268 1.18 32.29 -14.52
C MET A 268 1.13 33.38 -15.58
N LEU A 269 1.73 33.17 -16.75
CA LEU A 269 1.69 34.12 -17.86
C LEU A 269 0.27 34.36 -18.38
N ALA A 270 -0.55 33.31 -18.45
CA ALA A 270 -1.96 33.42 -18.84
C ALA A 270 -2.76 34.27 -17.83
N THR A 271 -2.57 34.05 -16.53
CA THR A 271 -3.26 34.82 -15.48
C THR A 271 -2.79 36.27 -15.39
N MET A 272 -1.49 36.53 -15.55
CA MET A 272 -0.95 37.89 -15.61
C MET A 272 -1.49 38.65 -16.83
N SER A 273 -1.50 38.01 -18.00
CA SER A 273 -2.06 38.58 -19.24
C SER A 273 -3.57 38.82 -19.11
N LEU A 274 -4.30 37.91 -18.47
CA LEU A 274 -5.74 38.08 -18.24
C LEU A 274 -6.04 39.27 -17.32
N ARG A 275 -5.22 39.50 -16.29
CA ARG A 275 -5.36 40.68 -15.42
C ARG A 275 -5.13 41.98 -16.19
N GLN A 276 -4.23 41.99 -17.17
CA GLN A 276 -3.93 43.16 -18.01
C GLN A 276 -4.95 43.34 -19.16
N ALA A 277 -5.71 42.30 -19.50
CA ALA A 277 -6.72 42.32 -20.55
C ALA A 277 -7.88 43.31 -20.31
N ARG A 278 -8.04 43.78 -19.05
CA ARG A 278 -8.99 44.87 -18.73
C ARG A 278 -8.65 46.17 -19.46
N ASN A 279 -7.39 46.39 -19.82
CA ASN A 279 -6.90 47.63 -20.41
C ASN A 279 -6.59 47.53 -21.92
N ASP A 280 -6.25 46.35 -22.45
CA ASP A 280 -5.99 46.13 -23.88
C ASP A 280 -6.37 44.69 -24.30
N ALA A 281 -7.16 44.57 -25.36
CA ALA A 281 -7.62 43.30 -25.92
C ALA A 281 -6.47 42.40 -26.43
N ARG A 282 -5.29 42.96 -26.73
CA ARG A 282 -4.10 42.17 -27.11
C ARG A 282 -3.64 41.23 -25.99
N HIS A 283 -3.78 41.64 -24.73
CA HIS A 283 -3.45 40.80 -23.59
C HIS A 283 -4.46 39.66 -23.37
N LEU A 284 -5.69 39.79 -23.88
CA LEU A 284 -6.67 38.70 -23.91
C LEU A 284 -6.22 37.60 -24.87
N LEU A 285 -5.75 37.97 -26.07
CA LEU A 285 -5.19 37.00 -27.03
C LEU A 285 -3.96 36.28 -26.47
N LEU A 286 -3.02 37.01 -25.85
CA LEU A 286 -1.85 36.41 -25.20
C LEU A 286 -2.23 35.45 -24.07
N SER A 287 -3.26 35.78 -23.28
CA SER A 287 -3.76 34.89 -22.22
C SER A 287 -4.28 33.58 -22.79
N VAL A 288 -5.06 33.63 -23.88
CA VAL A 288 -5.58 32.44 -24.57
C VAL A 288 -4.45 31.59 -25.14
N VAL A 289 -3.42 32.21 -25.73
CA VAL A 289 -2.26 31.49 -26.26
C VAL A 289 -1.52 30.74 -25.15
N TRP A 290 -1.20 31.42 -24.04
CA TRP A 290 -0.50 30.78 -22.92
C TRP A 290 -1.32 29.67 -22.27
N ALA A 291 -2.64 29.86 -22.12
CA ALA A 291 -3.54 28.80 -21.67
C ALA A 291 -3.57 27.60 -22.63
N GLY A 292 -3.60 27.86 -23.94
CA GLY A 292 -3.56 26.83 -24.99
C GLY A 292 -2.26 26.04 -24.99
N VAL A 293 -1.11 26.71 -24.80
CA VAL A 293 0.20 26.07 -24.66
C VAL A 293 0.23 25.18 -23.42
N SER A 294 -0.20 25.69 -22.25
CA SER A 294 -0.26 24.88 -21.01
C SER A 294 -1.17 23.66 -21.16
N LEU A 295 -2.34 23.80 -21.80
CA LEU A 295 -3.25 22.69 -22.08
C LEU A 295 -2.64 21.67 -23.03
N SER A 296 -1.95 22.12 -24.07
CA SER A 296 -1.29 21.25 -25.05
C SER A 296 -0.17 20.44 -24.42
N ILE A 297 0.66 21.07 -23.58
CA ILE A 297 1.71 20.38 -22.81
C ILE A 297 1.09 19.36 -21.86
N MET A 298 0.02 19.72 -21.14
CA MET A 298 -0.67 18.81 -20.24
C MET A 298 -1.27 17.60 -20.99
N ALA A 299 -1.90 17.82 -22.14
CA ALA A 299 -2.44 16.76 -22.98
C ALA A 299 -1.33 15.84 -23.52
N PHE A 300 -0.20 16.41 -23.94
CA PHE A 300 0.97 15.65 -24.39
C PHE A 300 1.58 14.79 -23.27
N VAL A 301 1.75 15.35 -22.07
CA VAL A 301 2.26 14.63 -20.90
C VAL A 301 1.31 13.51 -20.50
N LYS A 302 -0.01 13.76 -20.51
CA LYS A 302 -1.01 12.73 -20.20
C LYS A 302 -1.02 11.60 -21.22
N ALA A 303 -0.96 11.92 -22.52
CA ALA A 303 -0.93 10.93 -23.60
C ALA A 303 0.36 10.08 -23.57
N ASN A 304 1.48 10.69 -23.20
CA ASN A 304 2.79 10.03 -23.13
C ASN A 304 3.23 9.74 -21.69
N GLY A 305 2.31 9.58 -20.75
CA GLY A 305 2.63 9.49 -19.32
C GLY A 305 3.66 8.41 -18.99
N ARG A 306 3.66 7.32 -19.76
CA ARG A 306 4.64 6.23 -19.68
C ARG A 306 6.09 6.69 -19.81
N LEU A 307 6.36 7.70 -20.64
CA LEU A 307 7.70 8.26 -20.89
C LEU A 307 8.19 9.11 -19.71
N PHE A 308 7.28 9.70 -18.94
CA PHE A 308 7.60 10.59 -17.84
C PHE A 308 7.75 9.85 -16.50
N CYS A 309 7.27 8.61 -16.40
CA CYS A 309 7.41 7.78 -15.20
C CYS A 309 8.78 7.09 -15.15
N ASN A 310 9.35 6.99 -13.95
CA ASN A 310 10.55 6.22 -13.66
C ASN A 310 10.20 4.73 -13.67
N ARG A 311 10.82 3.97 -14.57
CA ARG A 311 10.59 2.54 -14.77
C ARG A 311 11.83 1.73 -14.39
N PRO A 312 11.66 0.49 -13.91
CA PRO A 312 12.78 -0.43 -13.72
C PRO A 312 13.55 -0.59 -15.03
N ARG A 313 14.88 -0.48 -14.97
CA ARG A 313 15.78 -0.55 -16.13
C ARG A 313 16.48 -1.90 -16.23
N LEU A 314 16.66 -2.60 -15.11
CA LEU A 314 17.42 -3.85 -15.04
C LEU A 314 16.61 -5.06 -15.53
N HIS A 315 15.36 -5.17 -15.12
CA HIS A 315 14.45 -6.23 -15.57
C HIS A 315 13.32 -5.61 -16.39
N LYS A 316 13.51 -5.54 -17.72
CA LYS A 316 12.45 -5.04 -18.61
C LYS A 316 11.35 -6.10 -18.72
N PRO A 317 10.06 -5.74 -18.51
CA PRO A 317 8.95 -6.64 -18.79
C PRO A 317 8.96 -7.07 -20.26
N ARG A 318 8.44 -8.27 -20.54
CA ARG A 318 8.28 -8.76 -21.92
C ARG A 318 7.37 -7.80 -22.68
N GLN A 319 7.87 -7.25 -23.79
CA GLN A 319 7.09 -6.42 -24.72
C GLN A 319 5.96 -7.21 -25.38
#